data_AF-A0A960F962-F1
#
_entry.id   AF-A0A960F962-F1
#
_cell.length_a   1.000
_cell.length_b   1.000
_cell.length_c   1.000
_cell.angle_alpha   90.00
_cell.angle_beta   90.00
_cell.angle_gamma   90.00
#
_symmetry.space_group_name_H-M   'P 1'
#
loop_
_entity.id
_entity.type
_entity.pdbx_description
1 polymer ?
#
loop_
_entity_poly.entity_id
_entity_poly.type
_entity_poly.pdbx_seq_one_letter_code
_entity_poly.pdbx_strand_id
1 'polypeptide(L)'
;MRVNVLGEVAATDHVGNRVELRGDTSLRILAHLAAVHPGSADAEVLIESGWPGVHLEAPRPSLRMTISRLRRSLSPDPNLTSIHNDATGYRLDERVRVDARTFDTELDLCRQAADDEEVADRLAAALELWRGEPYGGLDGSLFEAERQRLTRLRVEAIERRQGALIRLGRAADGLDQLERACAAHPLHEGLVGLLMHSLHAAGEQAGALSVYETTRRRLLD
;
A
#
# COMPACT_ATOMS: atom_id res chain seq x y z
N MET A 1 9.54 10.75 9.91
CA MET A 1 8.32 11.13 9.17
C MET A 1 7.93 9.96 8.29
N ARG A 2 6.64 9.62 8.23
CA ARG A 2 6.10 8.58 7.35
C ARG A 2 4.90 9.14 6.59
N VAL A 3 4.87 8.91 5.28
CA VAL A 3 3.69 9.11 4.43
C VAL A 3 2.98 7.78 4.32
N ASN A 4 1.68 7.81 4.55
CA ASN A 4 0.80 6.66 4.64
C ASN A 4 -0.13 6.68 3.43
N VAL A 5 0.00 5.71 2.54
CA VAL A 5 -0.79 5.58 1.31
C VAL A 5 -1.49 4.23 1.19
N LEU A 6 -1.24 3.27 2.09
CA LEU A 6 -1.98 2.00 2.18
C LEU A 6 -3.33 2.18 2.90
N GLY A 7 -4.13 3.14 2.43
CA GLY A 7 -5.36 3.63 3.05
C GLY A 7 -5.64 5.07 2.59
N GLU A 8 -6.46 5.81 3.36
CA GLU A 8 -6.56 7.26 3.21
C GLU A 8 -5.17 7.90 3.35
N VAL A 9 -4.84 8.84 2.46
CA VAL A 9 -3.54 9.49 2.43
C VAL A 9 -3.34 10.34 3.69
N ALA A 10 -2.27 10.05 4.42
CA ALA A 10 -1.92 10.78 5.63
C ALA A 10 -0.39 10.89 5.79
N ALA A 11 0.04 11.70 6.75
CA ALA A 11 1.42 11.71 7.23
C ALA A 11 1.43 11.56 8.75
N THR A 12 2.44 10.86 9.26
CA THR A 12 2.68 10.68 10.70
C THR A 12 4.12 10.99 11.06
N ASP A 13 4.34 11.55 12.23
CA ASP A 13 5.69 11.76 12.76
C ASP A 13 6.38 10.42 13.12
N HIS A 14 7.54 10.50 13.78
CA HIS A 14 8.33 9.32 14.16
C HIS A 14 7.75 8.55 15.37
N VAL A 15 6.83 9.16 16.11
CA VAL A 15 6.13 8.55 17.26
C VAL A 15 4.73 8.04 16.84
N GLY A 16 4.28 8.38 15.64
CA GLY A 16 3.00 7.93 15.06
C GLY A 16 1.88 8.96 15.13
N ASN A 17 2.15 10.19 15.58
CA ASN A 17 1.12 11.24 15.62
C ASN A 17 0.79 11.74 14.22
N ARG A 18 -0.49 11.98 13.93
CA ARG A 18 -0.93 12.52 12.63
C ARG A 18 -0.38 13.94 12.46
N VAL A 19 0.22 14.18 11.30
CA VAL A 19 0.66 15.50 10.86
C VAL A 19 -0.49 16.17 10.13
N GLU A 20 -0.81 17.41 10.51
CA GLU A 20 -1.84 18.20 9.84
C GLU A 20 -1.37 18.61 8.43
N LEU A 21 -2.08 18.11 7.41
CA LEU A 21 -1.88 18.47 6.01
C LEU A 21 -3.04 19.35 5.57
N ARG A 22 -2.77 20.62 5.31
CA ARG A 22 -3.83 21.59 4.97
C ARG A 22 -4.17 21.58 3.48
N GLY A 23 -5.38 21.13 3.18
CA GLY A 23 -6.03 21.22 1.87
C GLY A 23 -5.79 20.03 0.96
N ASP A 24 -6.81 19.69 0.17
CA ASP A 24 -6.83 18.52 -0.72
C ASP A 24 -5.69 18.51 -1.74
N THR A 25 -5.32 19.68 -2.27
CA THR A 25 -4.16 19.82 -3.15
C THR A 25 -2.87 19.37 -2.46
N SER A 26 -2.65 19.73 -1.19
CA SER A 26 -1.44 19.28 -0.46
C SER A 26 -1.41 17.75 -0.35
N LEU A 27 -2.56 17.14 -0.07
CA LEU A 27 -2.71 15.68 0.00
C LEU A 27 -2.43 15.03 -1.35
N ARG A 28 -3.01 15.54 -2.44
CA ARG A 28 -2.77 14.99 -3.79
C ARG A 28 -1.32 15.12 -4.24
N ILE A 29 -0.67 16.26 -3.99
CA ILE A 29 0.76 16.45 -4.30
C ILE A 29 1.63 15.48 -3.49
N LEU A 30 1.35 15.34 -2.19
CA LEU A 30 2.08 14.41 -1.34
C LEU A 30 1.89 12.95 -1.78
N ALA A 31 0.66 12.58 -2.11
CA ALA A 31 0.32 11.27 -2.65
C ALA A 31 1.06 10.98 -3.96
N HIS A 32 1.10 11.95 -4.88
CA HIS A 32 1.82 11.80 -6.14
C HIS A 32 3.30 11.56 -5.91
N LEU A 33 3.93 12.38 -5.05
CA LEU A 33 5.35 12.21 -4.72
C LEU A 33 5.63 10.88 -4.01
N ALA A 34 4.70 10.38 -3.20
CA ALA A 34 4.79 9.07 -2.56
C ALA A 34 4.69 7.92 -3.58
N ALA A 35 3.82 8.04 -4.58
CA ALA A 35 3.64 7.06 -5.65
C ALA A 35 4.88 6.90 -6.53
N VAL A 36 5.59 7.99 -6.82
CA VAL A 36 6.80 7.96 -7.66
C VAL A 36 8.10 7.74 -6.87
N HIS A 37 8.07 7.75 -5.54
CA HIS A 37 9.27 7.63 -4.69
C HIS A 37 10.02 6.30 -4.94
N PRO A 38 11.36 6.31 -5.08
CA PRO A 38 12.32 7.40 -4.84
C PRO A 38 12.57 8.35 -6.03
N GLY A 39 11.80 8.22 -7.11
CA GLY A 39 11.88 9.09 -8.27
C GLY A 39 11.33 10.51 -8.03
N SER A 40 11.41 11.31 -9.09
CA SER A 40 10.96 12.71 -9.14
C SER A 40 9.74 12.87 -10.04
N ALA A 41 8.91 13.87 -9.75
CA ALA A 41 7.82 14.30 -10.60
C ALA A 41 8.09 15.72 -11.12
N ASP A 42 7.86 15.91 -12.43
CA ASP A 42 7.94 17.23 -13.06
C ASP A 42 6.88 18.18 -12.48
N ALA A 43 7.18 19.48 -12.52
CA ALA A 43 6.26 20.51 -12.03
C ALA A 43 4.91 20.49 -12.74
N GLU A 44 4.86 20.27 -14.05
CA GLU A 44 3.60 20.24 -14.81
C GLU A 44 2.76 19.01 -14.45
N VAL A 45 3.40 17.85 -14.27
CA VAL A 45 2.73 16.62 -13.83
C VAL A 45 2.14 16.80 -12.42
N LEU A 46 2.88 17.45 -11.52
CA LEU A 46 2.36 17.77 -10.19
C LEU A 46 1.23 18.79 -10.22
N ILE A 47 1.28 19.76 -11.11
CA ILE A 47 0.20 20.74 -11.30
C ILE A 47 -1.07 20.03 -11.76
N GLU A 48 -0.99 19.18 -12.78
CA GLU A 48 -2.11 18.39 -13.26
C GLU A 48 -2.68 17.48 -12.16
N SER A 49 -1.78 16.84 -11.40
CA SER A 49 -2.15 15.99 -10.26
C SER A 49 -2.66 16.76 -9.04
N GLY A 50 -2.39 18.07 -8.91
CA GLY A 50 -2.82 18.88 -7.75
C GLY A 50 -4.14 19.62 -7.99
N TRP A 51 -4.42 19.95 -9.25
CA TRP A 51 -5.55 20.78 -9.68
C TRP A 51 -6.23 20.16 -10.91
N PRO A 52 -6.99 19.07 -10.73
CA PRO A 52 -7.58 18.35 -11.84
C PRO A 52 -8.64 19.23 -12.52
N GLY A 53 -8.61 19.30 -13.84
CA GLY A 53 -9.62 20.04 -14.62
C GLY A 53 -9.57 21.56 -14.50
N VAL A 54 -8.56 22.14 -13.84
CA VAL A 54 -8.39 23.60 -13.75
C VAL A 54 -7.30 24.06 -14.72
N HIS A 55 -7.70 24.76 -15.79
CA HIS A 55 -6.77 25.52 -16.63
C HIS A 55 -6.38 26.81 -15.90
N LEU A 56 -5.48 26.72 -14.92
CA LEU A 56 -4.98 27.90 -14.22
C LEU A 56 -4.04 28.69 -15.14
N GLU A 57 -4.34 29.97 -15.36
CA GLU A 57 -3.29 30.94 -15.69
C GLU A 57 -2.39 31.11 -14.44
N ALA A 58 -1.19 30.52 -14.49
CA ALA A 58 -0.13 30.49 -13.47
C ALA A 58 -0.23 29.44 -12.32
N PRO A 59 -0.03 28.14 -12.62
CA PRO A 59 -0.05 27.07 -11.60
C PRO A 59 1.28 26.87 -10.84
N ARG A 60 2.40 27.43 -11.32
CA ARG A 60 3.73 27.26 -10.69
C ARG A 60 3.89 27.98 -9.34
N PRO A 61 3.43 29.24 -9.15
CA PRO A 61 3.44 29.88 -7.84
C PRO A 61 2.62 29.10 -6.80
N SER A 62 1.44 28.60 -7.19
CA SER A 62 0.58 27.77 -6.34
C SER A 62 1.27 26.47 -5.96
N LEU A 63 1.91 25.77 -6.90
CA LEU A 63 2.73 24.59 -6.62
C LEU A 63 3.83 24.91 -5.61
N ARG A 64 4.60 25.99 -5.81
CA ARG A 64 5.69 26.39 -4.89
C ARG A 64 5.15 26.65 -3.47
N MET A 65 4.00 27.28 -3.34
CA MET A 65 3.35 27.52 -2.04
C MET A 65 2.89 26.23 -1.37
N THR A 66 2.30 25.29 -2.14
CA THR A 66 1.92 23.96 -1.65
C THR A 66 3.15 23.18 -1.19
N ILE A 67 4.23 23.15 -1.98
CA ILE A 67 5.49 22.48 -1.61
C ILE A 67 6.11 23.12 -0.37
N SER A 68 6.13 24.45 -0.26
CA SER A 68 6.61 25.15 0.93
C SER A 68 5.80 24.76 2.18
N ARG A 69 4.47 24.63 2.05
CA ARG A 69 3.59 24.19 3.12
C ARG A 69 3.87 22.74 3.53
N LEU A 70 3.95 21.83 2.56
CA LEU A 70 4.29 20.43 2.80
C LEU A 70 5.64 20.28 3.51
N ARG A 71 6.66 21.04 3.08
CA ARG A 71 7.97 21.05 3.74
C ARG A 71 7.88 21.40 5.22
N ARG A 72 7.11 22.46 5.55
CA ARG A 72 6.89 22.88 6.95
C ARG A 72 6.12 21.85 7.77
N SER A 73 5.11 21.20 7.18
CA SER A 73 4.33 20.17 7.88
C SER A 73 5.16 18.89 8.11
N LEU A 74 5.94 18.45 7.12
CA LEU A 74 6.66 17.18 7.16
C LEU A 74 8.03 17.26 7.87
N SER A 75 8.60 18.47 7.95
CA SER A 75 9.89 18.71 8.59
C SER A 75 9.78 19.85 9.60
N PRO A 76 9.61 19.54 10.90
CA PRO A 76 9.64 20.56 11.94
C PRO A 76 11.05 21.14 12.15
N ASP A 77 12.12 20.40 11.80
CA ASP A 77 13.48 20.95 11.76
C ASP A 77 13.69 21.72 10.43
N PRO A 78 13.92 23.05 10.49
CA PRO A 78 14.12 23.87 9.30
C PRO A 78 15.40 23.53 8.52
N ASN A 79 16.36 22.80 9.11
CA ASN A 79 17.57 22.37 8.43
C ASN A 79 17.36 21.10 7.59
N LEU A 80 16.20 20.44 7.73
CA LEU A 80 15.87 19.23 6.99
C LEU A 80 14.81 19.53 5.94
N THR A 81 15.13 19.25 4.68
CA THR A 81 14.13 19.31 3.61
C THR A 81 13.47 17.94 3.43
N SER A 82 12.14 17.89 3.51
CA SER A 82 11.35 16.67 3.24
C SER A 82 11.03 16.47 1.76
N ILE A 83 11.14 17.54 0.96
CA ILE A 83 10.90 17.51 -0.48
C ILE A 83 12.04 18.25 -1.15
N HIS A 84 12.80 17.56 -2.00
CA HIS A 84 13.83 18.18 -2.83
C HIS A 84 13.22 18.74 -4.11
N ASN A 85 13.88 19.74 -4.68
CA ASN A 85 13.59 20.26 -6.01
C ASN A 85 14.91 20.33 -6.75
N ASP A 86 15.12 19.43 -7.70
CA ASP A 86 16.33 19.33 -8.51
C ASP A 86 16.00 19.44 -10.00
N ALA A 87 16.98 19.21 -10.88
CA ALA A 87 16.78 19.33 -12.33
C ALA A 87 15.71 18.37 -12.90
N THR A 88 15.37 17.31 -12.17
CA THR A 88 14.36 16.30 -12.56
C THR A 88 12.97 16.57 -11.99
N GLY A 89 12.80 17.66 -11.23
CA GLY A 89 11.55 18.06 -10.60
C GLY A 89 11.57 17.90 -9.09
N TYR A 90 10.42 17.54 -8.51
CA TYR A 90 10.25 17.40 -7.07
C TYR A 90 10.26 15.92 -6.65
N ARG A 91 10.93 15.62 -5.54
CA ARG A 91 10.97 14.27 -4.95
C ARG A 91 10.91 14.33 -3.44
N LEU A 92 10.35 13.30 -2.79
CA LEU A 92 10.48 13.15 -1.34
C LEU A 92 11.93 12.86 -0.97
N ASP A 93 12.36 13.38 0.17
CA ASP A 93 13.64 13.03 0.78
C ASP A 93 13.64 11.57 1.22
N GLU A 94 14.78 10.89 1.07
CA GLU A 94 14.94 9.45 1.38
C GLU A 94 14.62 9.09 2.85
N ARG A 95 14.70 10.06 3.76
CA ARG A 95 14.35 9.89 5.18
C ARG A 95 12.85 9.93 5.40
N VAL A 96 12.08 10.43 4.45
CA VAL A 96 10.61 10.34 4.46
C VAL A 96 10.24 8.92 4.05
N ARG A 97 9.80 8.11 5.02
CA ARG A 97 9.35 6.74 4.75
C ARG A 97 7.99 6.77 4.07
N VAL A 98 7.76 5.91 3.09
CA VAL A 98 6.44 5.66 2.49
C VAL A 98 6.05 4.24 2.85
N ASP A 99 4.89 4.05 3.50
CA ASP A 99 4.43 2.72 3.95
C ASP A 99 4.31 1.70 2.80
N ALA A 100 3.85 2.11 1.61
CA ALA A 100 3.83 1.27 0.42
C ALA A 100 5.24 0.80 0.02
N ARG A 101 6.27 1.65 0.15
CA ARG A 101 7.66 1.27 -0.12
C ARG A 101 8.23 0.34 0.93
N THR A 102 7.86 0.56 2.20
CA THR A 102 8.19 -0.37 3.28
C THR A 102 7.55 -1.74 3.01
N PHE A 103 6.28 -1.77 2.62
CA PHE A 103 5.57 -3.00 2.25
C PHE A 103 6.22 -3.72 1.07
N ASP A 104 6.51 -3.01 -0.03
CA ASP A 104 7.21 -3.55 -1.20
C ASP A 104 8.55 -4.20 -0.79
N THR A 105 9.31 -3.51 0.07
CA THR A 105 10.62 -3.99 0.55
C THR A 105 10.50 -5.25 1.40
N GLU A 106 9.55 -5.30 2.34
CA GLU A 106 9.34 -6.50 3.17
C GLU A 106 8.87 -7.68 2.32
N LEU A 107 8.01 -7.46 1.33
CA LEU A 107 7.59 -8.50 0.40
C LEU A 107 8.77 -9.01 -0.44
N ASP A 108 9.62 -8.13 -0.96
CA ASP A 108 10.82 -8.50 -1.73
C ASP A 108 11.83 -9.29 -0.90
N LEU A 109 12.06 -8.90 0.35
CA LEU A 109 12.92 -9.65 1.27
C LEU A 109 12.32 -11.03 1.54
N CYS A 110 11.02 -11.08 1.79
CA CYS A 110 10.34 -12.34 1.98
C CYS A 110 10.50 -13.23 0.75
N ARG A 111 10.28 -12.75 -0.49
CA ARG A 111 10.43 -13.51 -1.75
C ARG A 111 11.71 -14.35 -1.80
N GLN A 112 12.78 -13.88 -1.19
CA GLN A 112 14.10 -14.51 -1.17
C GLN A 112 14.40 -15.28 0.14
N ALA A 113 13.61 -15.06 1.19
CA ALA A 113 13.76 -15.75 2.46
C ALA A 113 13.38 -17.23 2.35
N ALA A 114 14.20 -18.07 2.99
CA ALA A 114 14.01 -19.52 3.07
C ALA A 114 13.39 -19.96 4.41
N ASP A 115 13.44 -19.09 5.43
CA ASP A 115 12.89 -19.33 6.76
C ASP A 115 11.40 -18.97 6.78
N ASP A 116 10.55 -19.96 7.06
CA ASP A 116 9.10 -19.78 7.09
C ASP A 116 8.65 -18.94 8.30
N GLU A 117 9.33 -19.02 9.45
CA GLU A 117 9.05 -18.15 10.59
C GLU A 117 9.33 -16.68 10.26
N GLU A 118 10.49 -16.40 9.64
CA GLU A 118 10.83 -15.06 9.18
C GLU A 118 9.78 -14.51 8.21
N VAL A 119 9.36 -15.32 7.23
CA VAL A 119 8.34 -14.94 6.25
C VAL A 119 7.00 -14.64 6.93
N ALA A 120 6.56 -15.50 7.85
CA ALA A 120 5.27 -15.34 8.52
C ALA A 120 5.21 -14.06 9.36
N ASP A 121 6.26 -13.77 10.13
CA ASP A 121 6.32 -12.62 11.04
C ASP A 121 6.51 -11.29 10.29
N ARG A 122 7.41 -11.25 9.29
CA ARG A 122 7.60 -10.05 8.46
C ARG A 122 6.34 -9.69 7.68
N LEU A 123 5.70 -10.67 7.05
CA LEU A 123 4.48 -10.40 6.29
C LEU A 123 3.29 -10.08 7.21
N ALA A 124 3.24 -10.61 8.44
CA ALA A 124 2.27 -10.14 9.43
C ALA A 124 2.45 -8.63 9.69
N ALA A 125 3.66 -8.20 10.05
CA ALA A 125 3.95 -6.79 10.32
C ALA A 125 3.73 -5.88 9.09
N ALA A 126 4.09 -6.35 7.88
CA ALA A 126 3.88 -5.61 6.65
C ALA A 126 2.37 -5.45 6.33
N LEU A 127 1.56 -6.50 6.55
CA LEU A 127 0.12 -6.45 6.30
C LEU A 127 -0.62 -5.52 7.28
N GLU A 128 -0.10 -5.31 8.50
CA GLU A 128 -0.62 -4.30 9.45
C GLU A 128 -0.43 -2.84 8.96
N LEU A 129 0.41 -2.61 7.95
CA LEU A 129 0.52 -1.27 7.34
C LEU A 129 -0.75 -0.89 6.55
N TRP A 130 -1.62 -1.85 6.24
CA TRP A 130 -2.83 -1.62 5.46
C TRP A 130 -4.00 -1.16 6.34
N ARG A 131 -4.48 0.05 6.11
CA ARG A 131 -5.61 0.68 6.82
C ARG A 131 -6.87 0.81 5.97
N GLY A 132 -6.81 0.48 4.68
CA GLY A 132 -7.92 0.57 3.76
C GLY A 132 -7.50 0.38 2.31
N GLU A 133 -8.31 0.91 1.41
CA GLU A 133 -7.95 1.01 -0.01
C GLU A 133 -6.75 1.95 -0.21
N PRO A 134 -5.71 1.55 -0.96
CA PRO A 134 -4.57 2.42 -1.22
C PRO A 134 -4.97 3.74 -1.88
N TYR A 135 -4.33 4.83 -1.50
CA TYR A 135 -4.66 6.17 -1.99
C TYR A 135 -6.16 6.49 -1.87
N GLY A 136 -6.79 6.01 -0.79
CA GLY A 136 -8.23 6.08 -0.59
C GLY A 136 -8.73 7.52 -0.68
N GLY A 137 -9.83 7.71 -1.41
CA GLY A 137 -10.44 9.02 -1.64
C GLY A 137 -9.78 9.87 -2.74
N LEU A 138 -8.70 9.39 -3.38
CA LEU A 138 -8.05 10.10 -4.48
C LEU A 138 -8.37 9.47 -5.85
N ASP A 139 -8.70 10.32 -6.81
CA ASP A 139 -8.95 9.98 -8.21
C ASP A 139 -7.77 10.34 -9.12
N GLY A 140 -7.70 9.69 -10.28
CA GLY A 140 -6.64 9.92 -11.28
C GLY A 140 -5.92 8.64 -11.68
N SER A 141 -5.43 8.61 -12.91
CA SER A 141 -4.83 7.43 -13.53
C SER A 141 -3.64 6.86 -12.74
N LEU A 142 -2.81 7.73 -12.16
CA LEU A 142 -1.68 7.30 -11.33
C LEU A 142 -2.14 6.55 -10.07
N PHE A 143 -3.09 7.12 -9.31
CA PHE A 143 -3.57 6.50 -8.07
C PHE A 143 -4.35 5.23 -8.35
N GLU A 144 -5.06 5.16 -9.47
CA GLU A 144 -5.72 3.94 -9.91
C GLU A 144 -4.74 2.83 -10.28
N ALA A 145 -3.68 3.16 -11.03
CA ALA A 145 -2.61 2.23 -11.35
C ALA A 145 -1.91 1.70 -10.08
N GLU A 146 -1.61 2.60 -9.13
CA GLU A 146 -1.03 2.21 -7.85
C GLU A 146 -1.98 1.39 -6.97
N ARG A 147 -3.29 1.71 -6.93
CA ARG A 147 -4.29 0.88 -6.25
C ARG A 147 -4.28 -0.55 -6.77
N GLN A 148 -4.30 -0.72 -8.09
CA GLN A 148 -4.28 -2.04 -8.72
C GLN A 148 -2.97 -2.77 -8.43
N ARG A 149 -1.82 -2.09 -8.56
CA ARG A 149 -0.50 -2.66 -8.26
C ARG A 149 -0.44 -3.13 -6.81
N LEU A 150 -0.74 -2.26 -5.87
CA LEU A 150 -0.65 -2.54 -4.44
C LEU A 150 -1.63 -3.63 -4.03
N THR A 151 -2.86 -3.63 -4.55
CA THR A 151 -3.85 -4.68 -4.25
C THR A 151 -3.35 -6.06 -4.67
N ARG A 152 -2.71 -6.18 -5.84
CA ARG A 152 -2.07 -7.44 -6.26
C ARG A 152 -0.95 -7.86 -5.30
N LEU A 153 -0.10 -6.94 -4.87
CA LEU A 153 0.97 -7.23 -3.91
C LEU A 153 0.44 -7.61 -2.53
N ARG A 154 -0.71 -7.05 -2.11
CA ARG A 154 -1.41 -7.47 -0.89
C ARG A 154 -1.84 -8.93 -0.96
N VAL A 155 -2.47 -9.32 -2.08
CA VAL A 155 -2.89 -10.71 -2.30
C VAL A 155 -1.68 -11.64 -2.24
N GLU A 156 -0.60 -11.31 -2.94
CA GLU A 156 0.63 -12.10 -2.92
C GLU A 156 1.21 -12.24 -1.51
N ALA A 157 1.26 -11.15 -0.73
CA ALA A 157 1.73 -11.19 0.65
C ALA A 157 0.86 -12.09 1.54
N ILE A 158 -0.46 -12.06 1.37
CA ILE A 158 -1.39 -12.94 2.10
C ILE A 158 -1.14 -14.40 1.72
N GLU A 159 -1.03 -14.70 0.42
CA GLU A 159 -0.75 -16.05 -0.06
C GLU A 159 0.56 -16.60 0.50
N ARG A 160 1.60 -15.77 0.46
CA ARG A 160 2.94 -16.15 0.89
C ARG A 160 3.02 -16.35 2.40
N ARG A 161 2.39 -15.46 3.18
CA ARG A 161 2.25 -15.61 4.64
C ARG A 161 1.49 -16.89 4.97
N GLN A 162 0.36 -17.13 4.31
CA GLN A 162 -0.45 -18.32 4.59
C GLN A 162 0.27 -19.61 4.21
N GLY A 163 0.99 -19.63 3.09
CA GLY A 163 1.81 -20.77 2.70
C GLY A 163 2.88 -21.11 3.74
N ALA A 164 3.54 -20.09 4.30
CA ALA A 164 4.50 -20.27 5.40
C ALA A 164 3.81 -20.82 6.66
N LEU A 165 2.69 -20.21 7.08
CA LEU A 165 1.93 -20.66 8.24
C LEU A 165 1.47 -22.13 8.13
N ILE A 166 1.05 -22.57 6.94
CA ILE A 166 0.69 -23.99 6.71
C ILE A 166 1.90 -24.90 6.93
N ARG A 167 3.08 -24.56 6.39
CA ARG A 167 4.31 -25.36 6.57
C ARG A 167 4.77 -25.42 8.03
N LEU A 168 4.52 -24.37 8.79
CA LEU A 168 4.77 -24.30 10.22
C LEU A 168 3.73 -25.02 11.10
N GLY A 169 2.65 -25.56 10.50
CA GLY A 169 1.53 -26.13 11.26
C GLY A 169 0.70 -25.08 12.02
N ARG A 170 0.79 -23.81 11.61
CA ARG A 170 0.13 -22.63 12.22
C ARG A 170 -0.93 -22.03 11.31
N ALA A 171 -1.57 -22.84 10.46
CA ALA A 171 -2.50 -22.36 9.43
C ALA A 171 -3.65 -21.47 9.97
N ALA A 172 -4.07 -21.71 11.22
CA ALA A 172 -5.11 -20.92 11.88
C ALA A 172 -4.72 -19.44 12.08
N ASP A 173 -3.43 -19.12 12.23
CA ASP A 173 -2.92 -17.76 12.52
C ASP A 173 -3.14 -16.75 11.36
N GLY A 174 -3.61 -17.21 10.20
CA GLY A 174 -3.89 -16.37 9.03
C GLY A 174 -5.28 -16.58 8.43
N LEU A 175 -6.12 -17.43 9.03
CA LEU A 175 -7.39 -17.85 8.43
C LEU A 175 -8.34 -16.66 8.21
N ASP A 176 -8.56 -15.81 9.21
CA ASP A 176 -9.44 -14.63 9.09
C ASP A 176 -9.02 -13.65 7.98
N GLN A 177 -7.72 -13.52 7.75
CA GLN A 177 -7.19 -12.65 6.70
C GLN A 177 -7.37 -13.29 5.32
N LEU A 178 -7.12 -14.60 5.23
CA LEU A 178 -7.29 -15.39 4.01
C LEU A 178 -8.76 -15.46 3.57
N GLU A 179 -9.68 -15.66 4.51
CA GLU A 179 -11.13 -15.69 4.24
C GLU A 179 -11.62 -14.35 3.68
N ARG A 180 -11.19 -13.23 4.28
CA ARG A 180 -11.49 -11.88 3.76
C ARG A 180 -10.92 -11.67 2.35
N ALA A 181 -9.72 -12.17 2.09
CA ALA A 181 -9.11 -12.10 0.75
C ALA A 181 -9.89 -12.95 -0.27
N CYS A 182 -10.32 -14.16 0.11
CA CYS A 182 -11.15 -15.02 -0.75
C CYS A 182 -12.52 -14.40 -1.03
N ALA A 183 -13.12 -13.72 -0.04
CA ALA A 183 -14.39 -13.02 -0.23
C ALA A 183 -14.26 -11.85 -1.22
N ALA A 184 -13.13 -11.12 -1.16
CA ALA A 184 -12.83 -10.03 -2.09
C ALA A 184 -12.41 -10.52 -3.48
N HIS A 185 -11.78 -11.68 -3.57
CA HIS A 185 -11.26 -12.26 -4.81
C HIS A 185 -11.74 -13.72 -5.00
N PRO A 186 -13.05 -13.94 -5.20
CA PRO A 186 -13.67 -15.26 -5.15
C PRO A 186 -13.24 -16.24 -6.25
N LEU A 187 -12.59 -15.74 -7.31
CA LEU A 187 -12.09 -16.54 -8.43
C LEU A 187 -10.56 -16.69 -8.41
N HIS A 188 -9.88 -16.21 -7.37
CA HIS A 188 -8.43 -16.32 -7.26
C HIS A 188 -8.04 -17.70 -6.75
N GLU A 189 -7.68 -18.61 -7.66
CA GLU A 189 -7.44 -20.03 -7.36
C GLU A 189 -6.37 -20.25 -6.28
N GLY A 190 -5.31 -19.43 -6.22
CA GLY A 190 -4.25 -19.53 -5.21
C GLY A 190 -4.77 -19.35 -3.77
N LEU A 191 -5.39 -18.20 -3.49
CA LEU A 191 -6.14 -17.94 -2.24
C LEU A 191 -7.13 -19.06 -1.88
N VAL A 192 -7.95 -19.50 -2.83
CA VAL A 192 -8.94 -20.57 -2.60
C VAL A 192 -8.25 -21.89 -2.23
N GLY A 193 -7.17 -22.25 -2.94
CA GLY A 193 -6.35 -23.41 -2.64
C GLY A 193 -5.78 -23.38 -1.22
N LEU A 194 -5.22 -22.24 -0.83
CA LEU A 194 -4.70 -22.04 0.52
C LEU A 194 -5.80 -22.12 1.58
N LEU A 195 -7.01 -21.62 1.30
CA LEU A 195 -8.14 -21.73 2.22
C LEU A 195 -8.55 -23.19 2.43
N MET A 196 -8.66 -23.97 1.36
CA MET A 196 -8.93 -25.41 1.46
C MET A 196 -7.85 -26.14 2.26
N HIS A 197 -6.56 -25.85 2.00
CA HIS A 197 -5.46 -26.46 2.74
C HIS A 197 -5.45 -26.07 4.22
N SER A 198 -5.79 -24.83 4.54
CA SER A 198 -5.82 -24.33 5.91
C SER A 198 -6.96 -24.98 6.71
N LEU A 199 -8.15 -25.08 6.11
CA LEU A 199 -9.30 -25.77 6.70
C LEU A 199 -8.99 -27.26 6.91
N HIS A 200 -8.38 -27.91 5.91
CA HIS A 200 -7.98 -29.30 6.06
C HIS A 200 -6.96 -29.51 7.19
N ALA A 201 -5.95 -28.64 7.31
CA ALA A 201 -4.96 -28.69 8.38
C ALA A 201 -5.59 -28.47 9.78
N ALA A 202 -6.69 -27.73 9.85
CA ALA A 202 -7.48 -27.53 11.07
C ALA A 202 -8.46 -28.68 11.38
N GLY A 203 -8.54 -29.71 10.54
CA GLY A 203 -9.50 -30.83 10.68
C GLY A 203 -10.91 -30.52 10.12
N GLU A 204 -11.11 -29.35 9.51
CA GLU A 204 -12.37 -28.87 8.94
C GLU A 204 -12.57 -29.38 7.50
N GLN A 205 -12.54 -30.71 7.31
CA GLN A 205 -12.62 -31.32 5.97
C GLN A 205 -13.91 -30.96 5.21
N ALA A 206 -15.04 -30.88 5.91
CA ALA A 206 -16.32 -30.45 5.32
C ALA A 206 -16.25 -29.01 4.81
N GLY A 207 -15.58 -28.12 5.55
CA GLY A 207 -15.33 -26.74 5.14
C GLY A 207 -14.50 -26.66 3.86
N ALA A 208 -13.41 -27.44 3.78
CA ALA A 208 -12.56 -27.48 2.58
C ALA A 208 -13.33 -27.94 1.32
N LEU A 209 -14.19 -28.97 1.43
CA LEU A 209 -15.04 -29.43 0.33
C LEU A 209 -16.07 -28.38 -0.10
N SER A 210 -16.69 -27.68 0.86
CA SER A 210 -17.65 -26.60 0.57
C SER A 210 -17.01 -25.46 -0.22
N VAL A 211 -15.76 -25.09 0.13
CA VAL A 211 -14.98 -24.07 -0.61
C VAL A 211 -14.71 -24.52 -2.05
N TYR A 212 -14.31 -25.78 -2.25
CA TYR A 212 -14.12 -26.35 -3.60
C TYR A 212 -15.40 -26.29 -4.43
N GLU A 213 -16.51 -26.82 -3.90
CA GLU A 213 -17.79 -26.89 -4.62
C GLU A 213 -18.34 -25.51 -4.97
N THR A 214 -18.19 -24.53 -4.07
CA THR A 214 -18.62 -23.15 -4.29
C THR A 214 -17.79 -22.48 -5.38
N THR A 215 -16.48 -22.64 -5.34
CA THR A 215 -15.57 -22.03 -6.34
C THR A 215 -15.76 -22.69 -7.71
N ARG A 216 -15.89 -24.02 -7.76
CA ARG A 216 -16.17 -24.75 -9.00
C ARG A 216 -17.43 -24.26 -9.69
N ARG A 217 -18.51 -24.01 -8.94
CA ARG A 217 -19.75 -23.45 -9.50
C ARG A 217 -19.51 -22.07 -10.11
N ARG A 218 -18.85 -21.17 -9.37
CA ARG A 218 -18.56 -19.80 -9.83
C ARG A 218 -17.67 -19.73 -11.08
N LEU A 219 -16.80 -20.71 -11.31
CA LEU A 219 -15.94 -20.79 -12.50
C LEU A 219 -16.67 -21.35 -13.73
N LEU A 220 -17.80 -22.03 -13.54
CA LEU A 220 -18.61 -22.60 -14.63
C LEU A 220 -19.71 -21.65 -15.12
N ASP A 221 -20.06 -20.63 -14.33
CA ASP A 221 -21.02 -19.56 -14.64
C ASP A 221 -20.36 -18.42 -15.42
#